data_AF-A0A7R8WUM0-F1
#
_entry.id   AF-A0A7R8WUM0-F1
#
_cell.length_a   1.000
_cell.length_b   1.000
_cell.length_c   1.000
_cell.angle_alpha   90.00
_cell.angle_beta   90.00
_cell.angle_gamma   90.00
#
_symmetry.space_group_name_H-M   'P 1'
#
loop_
_entity.id
_entity.type
_entity.pdbx_description
1 polymer ?
#
loop_
_entity_poly.entity_id
_entity_poly.type
_entity_poly.pdbx_seq_one_letter_code
_entity_poly.pdbx_strand_id
1 'polypeptide(L)'
;KNNVSINDHHAACESFMKFLEAETAQRGGCPGDWVWLVPPMSGALTSVFHQEMAMYNLKPAYEYQEPAWKTHVWKSKDESCRAKKSKRKFHFSEIA
;
A
#
# COMPACT_ATOMS: atom_id res chain seq x y z
N LYS A 1 6.21 21.88 21.36
CA LYS A 1 6.70 20.65 20.70
C LYS A 1 5.70 19.54 21.04
N ASN A 2 5.07 18.89 20.06
CA ASN A 2 3.80 18.17 20.27
C ASN A 2 3.94 16.64 20.53
N ASN A 3 5.14 16.15 20.90
CA ASN A 3 5.40 14.72 21.13
C ASN A 3 4.92 13.79 20.01
N VAL A 4 5.01 14.24 18.76
CA VAL A 4 4.72 13.44 17.57
C VAL A 4 6.03 12.87 17.04
N SER A 5 6.06 11.58 16.73
CA SER A 5 7.23 10.92 16.14
C SER A 5 7.44 11.39 14.70
N ILE A 6 8.66 11.84 14.41
CA ILE A 6 9.12 12.21 13.09
C ILE A 6 10.60 11.85 13.00
N ASN A 7 11.04 11.37 11.84
CA ASN A 7 12.44 11.08 11.57
C ASN A 7 12.94 12.00 10.46
N ASP A 8 14.17 12.51 10.60
CA ASP A 8 14.81 13.26 9.53
C ASP A 8 15.49 12.33 8.52
N HIS A 9 15.81 12.88 7.35
CA HIS A 9 16.31 12.09 6.24
C HIS A 9 17.77 11.66 6.41
N HIS A 10 18.60 12.42 7.15
CA HIS A 10 19.98 12.01 7.41
C HIS A 10 20.01 10.80 8.35
N ALA A 11 19.29 10.88 9.48
CA ALA A 11 19.17 9.78 10.42
C ALA A 11 18.48 8.54 9.81
N ALA A 12 17.47 8.74 8.94
CA ALA A 12 16.84 7.66 8.20
C ALA A 12 17.82 6.95 7.25
N CYS A 13 18.64 7.71 6.51
CA CYS A 13 19.65 7.13 5.60
C CYS A 13 20.72 6.34 6.36
N GLU A 14 21.23 6.86 7.48
CA GLU A 14 22.20 6.13 8.32
C GLU A 14 21.61 4.83 8.88
N SER A 15 20.34 4.87 9.29
CA SER A 15 19.62 3.68 9.76
C SER A 15 19.44 2.65 8.64
N PHE A 16 19.15 3.12 7.42
CA PHE A 16 19.03 2.25 6.24
C PHE A 16 20.36 1.58 5.88
N MET A 17 21.49 2.28 5.95
CA MET A 17 22.79 1.66 5.66
C MET A 17 23.12 0.51 6.62
N LYS A 18 22.81 0.65 7.92
CA LYS A 18 22.96 -0.44 8.89
C LYS A 18 22.06 -1.64 8.56
N PHE A 19 20.84 -1.37 8.09
CA PHE A 19 19.92 -2.41 7.63
C PHE A 19 20.46 -3.15 6.40
N LEU A 20 20.99 -2.41 5.41
CA LEU A 20 21.61 -2.97 4.21
C LEU A 20 22.78 -3.91 4.56
N GLU A 21 23.65 -3.49 5.47
CA GLU A 21 24.76 -4.32 5.96
C GLU A 21 24.26 -5.62 6.62
N ALA A 22 23.24 -5.52 7.48
CA ALA A 22 22.66 -6.66 8.17
C ALA A 22 22.01 -7.67 7.21
N GLU A 23 21.21 -7.20 6.24
CA GLU A 23 20.57 -8.07 5.24
C GLU A 23 21.59 -8.71 4.31
N THR A 24 22.63 -7.97 3.93
CA THR A 24 23.73 -8.52 3.12
C THR A 24 24.47 -9.61 3.88
N ALA A 25 24.74 -9.41 5.17
CA ALA A 25 25.38 -10.43 5.99
C ALA A 25 24.50 -11.66 6.22
N GLN A 26 23.19 -11.47 6.38
CA GLN A 26 22.26 -12.57 6.69
C GLN A 26 21.84 -13.38 5.46
N ARG A 27 21.64 -12.72 4.31
CA ARG A 27 21.00 -13.32 3.12
C ARG A 27 21.76 -13.08 1.81
N GLY A 28 22.85 -12.31 1.85
CA GLY A 28 23.70 -12.05 0.68
C GLY A 28 23.24 -10.91 -0.21
N GLY A 29 22.20 -10.16 0.17
CA GLY A 29 21.78 -8.96 -0.55
C GLY A 29 20.50 -8.33 -0.02
N CYS A 30 20.24 -7.09 -0.45
CA CYS A 30 19.03 -6.35 -0.14
C CYS A 30 18.50 -5.70 -1.44
N PRO A 31 17.26 -5.99 -1.88
CA PRO A 31 16.68 -5.26 -3.00
C PRO A 31 16.45 -3.81 -2.60
N GLY A 32 16.94 -2.87 -3.41
CA GLY A 32 16.82 -1.43 -3.14
C GLY A 32 16.58 -0.64 -4.43
N ASP A 33 15.51 0.14 -4.47
CA ASP A 33 15.26 1.11 -5.53
C ASP A 33 15.91 2.44 -5.16
N TRP A 34 17.06 2.72 -5.76
CA TRP A 34 17.87 3.89 -5.46
C TRP A 34 17.10 5.21 -5.69
N VAL A 35 16.24 5.26 -6.70
CA VAL A 35 15.47 6.48 -7.04
C VAL A 35 14.47 6.84 -5.95
N TRP A 36 13.94 5.84 -5.25
CA TRP A 36 13.00 6.04 -4.14
C TRP A 36 13.68 6.22 -2.77
N LEU A 37 14.87 5.63 -2.60
CA LEU A 37 15.60 5.66 -1.34
C LEU A 37 16.38 6.96 -1.12
N VAL A 38 16.94 7.55 -2.19
CA VAL A 38 17.66 8.82 -2.08
C VAL A 38 16.68 9.94 -1.71
N PRO A 39 16.95 10.73 -0.65
CA PRO A 39 16.06 11.81 -0.26
C PRO A 39 15.86 12.86 -1.36
N PRO A 40 14.67 13.47 -1.47
CA PRO A 40 14.36 14.46 -2.52
C PRO A 40 15.11 15.78 -2.34
N MET A 41 15.73 16.00 -1.19
CA MET A 41 16.59 17.14 -0.90
C MET A 41 17.89 16.64 -0.29
N SER A 42 18.99 17.35 -0.56
CA SER A 42 20.30 17.00 0.00
C SER A 42 20.75 15.57 -0.33
N GLY A 43 20.31 15.00 -1.45
CA GLY A 43 20.58 13.60 -1.80
C GLY A 43 22.05 13.22 -1.73
N ALA A 44 22.92 13.97 -2.42
CA ALA A 44 24.38 13.76 -2.41
C ALA A 44 25.05 14.01 -1.05
N LEU A 45 24.35 14.55 -0.06
CA LEU A 45 24.85 14.70 1.32
C LEU A 45 24.50 13.49 2.20
N THR A 46 23.79 12.51 1.66
CA THR A 46 23.43 11.28 2.36
C THR A 46 24.29 10.10 1.91
N SER A 47 24.53 9.15 2.82
CA SER A 47 25.32 7.94 2.55
C SER A 47 24.71 7.08 1.43
N VAL A 48 23.37 7.01 1.39
CA VAL A 48 22.60 6.24 0.40
C VAL A 48 22.90 6.65 -1.04
N PHE A 49 23.16 7.93 -1.30
CA PHE A 49 23.45 8.41 -2.66
C PHE A 49 24.70 7.75 -3.27
N HIS A 50 25.71 7.47 -2.45
CA HIS A 50 26.98 6.91 -2.90
C HIS A 50 26.98 5.37 -2.94
N GLN A 51 25.91 4.74 -2.47
CA GLN A 51 25.80 3.29 -2.39
C GLN A 51 25.16 2.73 -3.65
N GLU A 52 25.87 1.84 -4.35
CA GLU A 52 25.28 1.07 -5.45
C GLU A 52 24.27 0.06 -4.89
N MET A 53 23.13 -0.04 -5.57
CA MET A 53 22.02 -0.91 -5.19
C MET A 53 21.47 -1.65 -6.41
N ALA A 54 21.07 -2.89 -6.20
CA ALA A 54 20.39 -3.69 -7.20
C ALA A 54 18.91 -3.78 -6.87
N MET A 55 18.05 -3.42 -7.83
CA MET A 55 16.61 -3.63 -7.74
C MET A 55 16.26 -5.00 -8.33
N TYR A 56 15.60 -5.84 -7.53
CA TYR A 56 15.04 -7.11 -7.98
C TYR A 56 13.80 -7.45 -7.13
N ASN A 57 12.85 -8.17 -7.73
CA ASN A 57 11.58 -8.49 -7.09
C ASN A 57 11.63 -9.87 -6.44
N LEU A 58 11.33 -9.94 -5.14
CA LEU A 58 11.17 -11.18 -4.38
C LEU A 58 9.71 -11.36 -3.97
N LYS A 59 9.31 -12.59 -3.60
CA LYS A 59 7.99 -12.86 -3.00
C LYS A 59 8.17 -13.34 -1.56
N PRO A 60 7.29 -12.98 -0.62
CA PRO A 60 6.08 -12.14 -0.77
C PRO A 60 6.40 -10.66 -1.04
N ALA A 61 5.54 -9.96 -1.81
CA ALA A 61 5.75 -8.58 -2.27
C ALA A 61 4.51 -7.70 -2.09
N TYR A 62 4.73 -6.38 -2.03
CA TYR A 62 3.68 -5.38 -2.22
C TYR A 62 3.64 -4.95 -3.69
N GLU A 63 2.44 -4.91 -4.27
CA GLU A 63 2.21 -4.56 -5.68
C GLU A 63 1.23 -3.39 -5.78
N TYR A 64 1.39 -2.58 -6.83
CA TYR A 64 0.44 -1.53 -7.16
C TYR A 64 -0.90 -2.11 -7.61
N GLN A 65 -1.99 -1.42 -7.28
CA GLN A 65 -3.34 -1.79 -7.69
C GLN A 65 -4.02 -0.58 -8.34
N GLU A 66 -4.95 -0.86 -9.26
CA GLU A 66 -5.79 0.21 -9.79
C GLU A 66 -6.62 0.85 -8.68
N PRO A 67 -6.77 2.19 -8.68
CA PRO A 67 -7.60 2.85 -7.69
C PRO A 67 -9.03 2.30 -7.69
N ALA A 68 -9.53 2.00 -6.49
CA ALA A 68 -10.80 1.25 -6.33
C ALA A 68 -11.98 1.88 -7.07
N TRP A 69 -12.07 3.21 -7.16
CA TRP A 69 -13.18 3.89 -7.82
C TRP A 69 -13.22 3.72 -9.35
N LYS A 70 -12.11 3.35 -9.98
CA LYS A 70 -12.09 3.04 -11.43
C LYS A 70 -12.69 1.66 -11.73
N THR A 71 -12.51 0.72 -10.80
CA THR A 71 -12.92 -0.68 -10.96
C THR A 71 -14.24 -0.99 -10.26
N HIS A 72 -14.65 -0.15 -9.31
CA HIS A 72 -15.86 -0.36 -8.54
C HIS A 72 -17.13 -0.14 -9.37
N VAL A 73 -17.94 -1.21 -9.49
CA VAL A 73 -19.30 -1.11 -10.04
C VAL A 73 -20.25 -0.69 -8.93
N TRP A 74 -20.67 0.57 -8.98
CA TRP A 74 -21.65 1.13 -8.04
C TRP A 74 -23.01 0.46 -8.24
N LYS A 75 -23.58 -0.12 -7.17
CA LYS A 75 -24.96 -0.61 -7.19
C LYS A 75 -25.93 0.54 -6.93
N SER A 76 -26.84 0.81 -7.87
CA SER A 76 -27.93 1.76 -7.65
C SER A 76 -28.91 1.23 -6.60
N LYS A 77 -29.50 2.13 -5.78
CA LYS A 77 -30.61 1.80 -4.87
C LYS A 77 -31.82 1.21 -5.60
N ASP A 78 -31.97 1.46 -6.90
CA ASP A 78 -33.09 0.91 -7.68
C ASP A 78 -32.98 -0.60 -7.91
N GLU A 79 -31.77 -1.18 -7.97
CA GLU A 79 -31.60 -2.62 -8.16
C GLU A 79 -31.89 -3.44 -6.89
N SER A 80 -31.63 -2.88 -5.70
CA SER A 80 -31.98 -3.53 -4.43
C SER A 80 -33.48 -3.43 -4.11
N CYS A 81 -34.17 -2.44 -4.67
CA CYS A 81 -35.62 -2.24 -4.53
C CYS A 81 -36.44 -3.01 -5.57
N ARG A 82 -35.93 -3.23 -6.80
CA ARG A 82 -36.69 -3.94 -7.84
C ARG A 82 -36.76 -5.46 -7.63
N ALA A 83 -35.81 -6.03 -6.89
CA ALA A 83 -35.75 -7.47 -6.61
C ALA A 83 -36.64 -7.94 -5.44
N LYS A 84 -37.24 -7.04 -4.65
CA LYS A 84 -38.06 -7.43 -3.48
C LYS A 84 -39.27 -6.51 -3.29
N LYS A 85 -40.39 -6.87 -3.92
CA LYS A 85 -41.75 -6.89 -3.34
C LYS A 85 -42.77 -7.24 -4.44
N SER A 86 -42.82 -8.52 -4.84
CA SER A 86 -44.13 -9.07 -5.19
C SER A 86 -44.93 -9.10 -3.89
N LYS A 87 -45.74 -8.06 -3.65
CA LYS A 87 -46.74 -8.09 -2.57
C LYS A 87 -47.71 -9.21 -2.95
N ARG A 88 -47.49 -10.43 -2.46
CA ARG A 88 -48.52 -11.47 -2.47
C ARG A 88 -49.70 -10.91 -1.68
N LYS A 89 -50.74 -10.48 -2.39
CA LYS A 89 -52.03 -10.14 -1.79
C LYS A 89 -52.71 -11.47 -1.50
N PHE A 90 -52.61 -11.97 -0.28
CA PHE A 90 -53.50 -13.03 0.15
C PHE A 90 -54.89 -12.42 0.34
N HIS A 91 -55.89 -13.00 -0.30
CA HIS A 91 -57.27 -12.59 -0.11
C HIS A 91 -57.84 -13.37 1.08
N PHE A 92 -58.62 -12.70 1.93
CA PHE A 92 -59.16 -13.29 3.17
C PHE A 92 -59.99 -14.58 2.91
N SER A 93 -60.51 -14.76 1.70
CA SER A 93 -61.20 -15.98 1.26
C SER A 93 -60.31 -17.22 1.17
N GLU A 94 -58.99 -17.11 1.28
CA GLU A 94 -58.05 -18.24 1.20
C GLU A 94 -57.65 -18.77 2.60
N ILE A 95 -58.24 -18.24 3.69
CA ILE A 95 -57.91 -18.61 5.08
C ILE A 95 -59.11 -19.30 5.79
N ALA A 96 -60.21 -19.58 5.09
CA ALA A 96 -61.38 -20.27 5.64
C ALA A 96 -61.77 -21.50 4.80
#